data_AF-A0A9E0I196-F1
#
_entry.id   AF-A0A9E0I196-F1
#
_cell.length_a   1.000
_cell.length_b   1.000
_cell.length_c   1.000
_cell.angle_alpha   90.00
_cell.angle_beta   90.00
_cell.angle_gamma   90.00
#
_symmetry.space_group_name_H-M   'P 1'
#
loop_
_entity.id
_entity.type
_entity.pdbx_description
1 polymer ?
#
loop_
_entity_poly.entity_id
_entity_poly.type
_entity_poly.pdbx_seq_one_letter_code
_entity_poly.pdbx_strand_id
1 'polypeptide(L)'
;PALSTPERAQLLTVLQWFSEEPIKGIEAPYENGTSSASEGRLRKSFEAAGASPQASFTCSQTGHKFDLAMRFGARAQRSVLIEYDGPCHFVRGVNGEAFYDGNTILQTRLHGKILPEEIIIRVPYFVHGNQKENKQMWYRASEAIEEAASGIYQLEETGGLTPFCDVIQKPLNYSLR
;
A
#
# COMPACT_ATOMS: atom_id res chain seq x y z
N PRO A 1 17.17 10.58 -5.51
CA PRO A 1 18.40 10.13 -6.22
C PRO A 1 18.05 8.95 -7.14
N ALA A 2 18.75 8.77 -8.27
CA ALA A 2 18.53 7.61 -9.14
C ALA A 2 19.04 6.32 -8.46
N LEU A 3 18.30 5.22 -8.55
CA LEU A 3 18.71 3.92 -8.02
C LEU A 3 19.99 3.42 -8.71
N SER A 4 20.88 2.78 -7.94
CA SER A 4 22.02 2.06 -8.51
C SER A 4 21.56 0.84 -9.32
N THR A 5 22.42 0.35 -10.23
CA THR A 5 22.10 -0.80 -11.10
C THR A 5 21.69 -2.07 -10.32
N PRO A 6 22.34 -2.45 -9.19
CA PRO A 6 21.92 -3.59 -8.39
C PRO A 6 20.59 -3.37 -7.64
N GLU A 7 20.37 -2.17 -7.06
CA GLU A 7 19.12 -1.83 -6.39
C GLU A 7 17.94 -1.83 -7.38
N ARG A 8 18.17 -1.34 -8.60
CA ARG A 8 17.19 -1.39 -9.69
C ARG A 8 16.89 -2.82 -10.14
N ALA A 9 17.88 -3.70 -10.19
CA ALA A 9 17.67 -5.11 -10.57
C ALA A 9 16.85 -5.86 -9.50
N GLN A 10 17.18 -5.69 -8.21
CA GLN A 10 16.40 -6.25 -7.11
C GLN A 10 14.96 -5.73 -7.10
N LEU A 11 14.78 -4.43 -7.34
CA LEU A 11 13.46 -3.81 -7.46
C LEU A 11 12.62 -4.45 -8.56
N LEU A 12 13.19 -4.64 -9.76
CA LEU A 12 12.46 -5.25 -10.88
C LEU A 12 12.05 -6.70 -10.56
N THR A 13 12.86 -7.45 -9.80
CA THR A 13 12.50 -8.80 -9.33
C THR A 13 11.39 -8.78 -8.27
N VAL A 14 11.37 -7.79 -7.38
CA VAL A 14 10.31 -7.64 -6.37
C VAL A 14 9.00 -7.18 -7.00
N LEU A 15 9.05 -6.18 -7.87
CA LEU A 15 7.87 -5.67 -8.58
C LEU A 15 7.27 -6.72 -9.52
N GLN A 16 8.06 -7.66 -10.04
CA GLN A 16 7.54 -8.81 -10.79
C GLN A 16 6.57 -9.67 -10.00
N TRP A 17 6.69 -9.78 -8.67
CA TRP A 17 5.69 -10.51 -7.86
C TRP A 17 4.33 -9.84 -7.85
N PHE A 18 4.28 -8.52 -8.07
CA PHE A 18 3.07 -7.71 -7.96
C PHE A 18 2.62 -7.12 -9.31
N SER A 19 3.27 -7.51 -10.42
CA SER A 19 2.94 -7.06 -11.77
C SER A 19 1.99 -8.03 -12.45
N GLU A 20 0.92 -7.52 -13.08
CA GLU A 20 0.02 -8.32 -13.92
C GLU A 20 0.69 -8.78 -15.23
N GLU A 21 1.74 -8.07 -15.70
CA GLU A 21 2.49 -8.45 -16.89
C GLU A 21 3.83 -9.13 -16.53
N PRO A 22 4.14 -10.29 -17.16
CA PRO A 22 5.46 -10.91 -17.12
C PRO A 22 6.55 -9.95 -17.61
N ILE A 23 7.56 -9.66 -16.78
CA ILE A 23 8.82 -9.14 -17.34
C ILE A 23 9.50 -10.31 -18.06
N LYS A 24 9.69 -10.16 -19.37
CA LYS A 24 10.24 -11.18 -20.26
C LYS A 24 11.55 -11.77 -19.72
N GLY A 25 11.53 -13.06 -19.33
CA GLY A 25 12.71 -13.83 -18.92
C GLY A 25 12.84 -14.14 -17.42
N ILE A 26 11.89 -13.75 -16.57
CA ILE A 26 11.84 -14.16 -15.17
C ILE A 26 10.45 -14.74 -14.87
N GLU A 27 10.38 -16.02 -14.49
CA GLU A 27 9.14 -16.68 -14.05
C GLU A 27 8.97 -16.48 -12.54
N ALA A 28 7.93 -15.76 -12.14
CA ALA A 28 7.58 -15.59 -10.73
C ALA A 28 6.07 -15.85 -10.54
N PRO A 29 5.62 -16.28 -9.34
CA PRO A 29 4.20 -16.47 -9.05
C PRO A 29 3.47 -15.12 -9.10
N TYR A 30 2.59 -14.95 -10.08
CA TYR A 30 1.79 -13.74 -10.29
C TYR A 30 0.67 -13.61 -9.26
N GLU A 31 0.38 -12.37 -8.82
CA GLU A 31 -0.95 -12.01 -8.34
C GLU A 31 -1.95 -12.10 -9.51
N ASN A 32 -2.63 -13.24 -9.66
CA ASN A 32 -3.66 -13.39 -10.68
C ASN A 32 -4.99 -12.74 -10.24
N GLY A 33 -5.37 -11.63 -10.89
CA GLY A 33 -6.76 -11.25 -11.16
C GLY A 33 -7.67 -10.87 -9.98
N THR A 34 -7.13 -10.61 -8.78
CA THR A 34 -7.93 -10.26 -7.59
C THR A 34 -7.77 -8.79 -7.13
N SER A 35 -6.81 -8.06 -7.72
CA SER A 35 -6.46 -6.68 -7.37
C SER A 35 -7.60 -5.68 -7.71
N SER A 36 -8.08 -5.68 -8.96
CA SER A 36 -9.05 -4.68 -9.46
C SER A 36 -10.36 -4.55 -8.67
N ALA A 37 -10.92 -5.67 -8.16
CA ALA A 37 -12.18 -5.63 -7.40
C ALA A 37 -11.99 -5.11 -5.97
N SER A 38 -10.83 -5.38 -5.36
CA SER A 38 -10.50 -4.93 -4.02
C SER A 38 -10.11 -3.46 -4.02
N GLU A 39 -9.32 -3.03 -5.00
CA GLU A 39 -8.99 -1.63 -5.27
C GLU A 39 -10.26 -0.79 -5.49
N GLY A 40 -11.18 -1.28 -6.33
CA GLY A 40 -12.44 -0.57 -6.62
C GLY A 40 -13.35 -0.43 -5.39
N ARG A 41 -13.29 -1.38 -4.44
CA ARG A 41 -14.00 -1.28 -3.16
C ARG A 41 -13.31 -0.30 -2.21
N LEU A 42 -11.98 -0.37 -2.11
CA LEU A 42 -11.18 0.53 -1.28
C LEU A 42 -11.37 1.99 -1.72
N ARG A 43 -11.36 2.24 -3.04
CA ARG A 43 -11.67 3.55 -3.62
C ARG A 43 -13.01 4.09 -3.11
N LYS A 44 -14.07 3.27 -3.16
CA LYS A 44 -15.42 3.67 -2.71
C LYS A 44 -15.44 4.02 -1.22
N SER A 45 -14.71 3.29 -0.39
CA SER A 45 -14.61 3.59 1.04
C SER A 45 -13.97 4.95 1.31
N PHE A 46 -12.87 5.29 0.61
CA PHE A 46 -12.25 6.61 0.71
C PHE A 46 -13.10 7.72 0.10
N GLU A 47 -13.74 7.49 -1.05
CA GLU A 47 -14.69 8.45 -1.65
C GLU A 47 -15.84 8.78 -0.71
N ALA A 48 -16.41 7.78 -0.03
CA ALA A 48 -17.45 7.97 0.98
C ALA A 48 -16.97 8.80 2.18
N ALA A 49 -15.66 8.76 2.47
CA ALA A 49 -15.00 9.56 3.49
C ALA A 49 -14.48 10.93 2.98
N GLY A 50 -14.90 11.35 1.78
CA GLY A 50 -14.61 12.68 1.23
C GLY A 50 -13.32 12.76 0.39
N ALA A 51 -12.65 11.64 0.14
CA ALA A 51 -11.50 11.62 -0.76
C ALA A 51 -11.93 11.74 -2.22
N SER A 52 -11.10 12.38 -3.05
CA SER A 52 -11.35 12.54 -4.48
C SER A 52 -10.33 11.74 -5.29
N PRO A 53 -10.75 10.87 -6.23
CA PRO A 53 -9.83 10.10 -7.06
C PRO A 53 -8.99 11.02 -7.96
N GLN A 54 -7.76 10.61 -8.25
CA GLN A 54 -6.85 11.28 -9.17
C GLN A 54 -6.54 10.36 -10.37
N ALA A 55 -5.84 10.91 -11.37
CA ALA A 55 -5.24 10.11 -12.43
C ALA A 55 -4.29 9.06 -11.82
N SER A 56 -4.27 7.86 -12.40
CA SER A 56 -3.37 6.80 -11.94
C SER A 56 -1.91 7.26 -11.94
N PHE A 57 -1.16 6.88 -10.93
CA PHE A 57 0.25 7.23 -10.80
C PHE A 57 1.14 6.02 -11.12
N THR A 58 2.08 6.21 -12.05
CA THR A 58 3.12 5.23 -12.36
C THR A 58 4.47 5.84 -12.04
N CYS A 59 5.24 5.20 -11.16
CA CYS A 59 6.58 5.64 -10.82
C CYS A 59 7.50 5.43 -12.02
N SER A 60 7.99 6.51 -12.62
CA SER A 60 8.79 6.46 -13.85
C SER A 60 10.12 5.71 -13.70
N GLN A 61 10.70 5.67 -12.49
CA GLN A 61 11.96 4.98 -12.24
C GLN A 61 11.81 3.46 -12.13
N THR A 62 10.64 3.01 -11.67
CA THR A 62 10.40 1.61 -11.33
C THR A 62 9.43 0.93 -12.31
N GLY A 63 8.60 1.70 -13.01
CA GLY A 63 7.46 1.20 -13.78
C GLY A 63 6.27 0.78 -12.91
N HIS A 64 6.39 0.84 -11.58
CA HIS A 64 5.33 0.45 -10.65
C HIS A 64 4.14 1.39 -10.78
N LYS A 65 2.94 0.82 -10.92
CA LYS A 65 1.68 1.56 -10.90
C LYS A 65 1.05 1.37 -9.53
N PHE A 66 0.80 2.47 -8.83
CA PHE A 66 0.11 2.44 -7.55
C PHE A 66 -1.38 2.13 -7.77
N ASP A 67 -1.97 1.39 -6.85
CA ASP A 67 -3.35 0.94 -6.92
C ASP A 67 -4.33 2.13 -7.01
N LEU A 68 -4.16 3.10 -6.11
CA LEU A 68 -4.95 4.33 -6.11
C LEU A 68 -4.06 5.56 -5.94
N ALA A 69 -4.48 6.64 -6.60
CA ALA A 69 -4.01 7.99 -6.30
C ALA A 69 -5.24 8.82 -5.92
N MET A 70 -5.21 9.46 -4.75
CA MET A 70 -6.37 10.17 -4.19
C MET A 70 -5.96 11.49 -3.56
N ARG A 71 -6.91 12.42 -3.41
CA ARG A 71 -6.77 13.67 -2.65
C ARG A 71 -7.69 13.62 -1.44
N PHE A 72 -7.19 14.06 -0.29
CA PHE A 72 -7.91 14.02 0.98
C PHE A 72 -8.12 15.43 1.53
N GLY A 73 -9.37 15.77 1.81
CA GLY A 73 -9.74 17.08 2.36
C GLY A 73 -10.03 18.17 1.31
N ALA A 74 -10.70 19.23 1.74
CA ALA A 74 -11.11 20.35 0.88
C ALA A 74 -9.94 21.27 0.48
N ARG A 75 -8.79 21.15 1.16
CA ARG A 75 -7.57 21.93 0.91
C ARG A 75 -6.43 21.10 0.30
N ALA A 76 -6.72 19.87 -0.14
CA ALA A 76 -5.73 18.90 -0.59
C ALA A 76 -4.88 19.43 -1.76
N GLN A 77 -3.68 19.93 -1.45
CA GLN A 77 -2.76 20.43 -2.46
C GLN A 77 -1.94 19.33 -3.13
N ARG A 78 -1.93 18.11 -2.56
CA ARG A 78 -1.12 16.98 -3.04
C ARG A 78 -1.92 15.69 -3.17
N SER A 79 -1.49 14.86 -4.12
CA SER A 79 -1.98 13.50 -4.27
C SER A 79 -1.34 12.61 -3.21
N VAL A 80 -2.10 11.65 -2.70
CA VAL A 80 -1.66 10.57 -1.82
C VAL A 80 -1.72 9.29 -2.62
N LEU A 81 -0.64 8.51 -2.56
CA LEU A 81 -0.50 7.23 -3.26
C LEU A 81 -0.91 6.11 -2.30
N ILE A 82 -1.69 5.14 -2.75
CA ILE A 82 -2.21 4.07 -1.91
C ILE A 82 -1.89 2.72 -2.55
N GLU A 83 -1.42 1.79 -1.73
CA GLU A 83 -1.23 0.37 -2.05
C GLU A 83 -2.21 -0.46 -1.19
N TYR A 84 -2.87 -1.43 -1.79
CA TYR A 84 -3.72 -2.40 -1.13
C TYR A 84 -2.95 -3.71 -0.93
N ASP A 85 -2.65 -4.04 0.32
CA ASP A 85 -1.87 -5.24 0.62
C ASP A 85 -2.82 -6.43 0.77
N GLY A 86 -3.00 -7.19 -0.29
CA GLY A 86 -3.71 -8.47 -0.29
C GLY A 86 -3.07 -9.51 0.66
N PRO A 87 -3.74 -10.64 0.94
CA PRO A 87 -3.23 -11.68 1.85
C PRO A 87 -1.83 -12.23 1.51
N CYS A 88 -1.42 -12.21 0.24
CA CYS A 88 -0.11 -12.66 -0.22
C CYS A 88 1.05 -11.74 0.19
N HIS A 89 0.78 -10.51 0.59
CA HIS A 89 1.78 -9.57 1.11
C HIS A 89 2.21 -9.91 2.54
N PHE A 90 1.62 -10.96 3.13
CA PHE A 90 1.84 -11.35 4.52
C PHE A 90 2.29 -12.80 4.63
N VAL A 91 3.23 -13.05 5.54
CA VAL A 91 3.61 -14.38 6.02
C VAL A 91 2.98 -14.63 7.39
N ARG A 92 2.59 -15.87 7.66
CA ARG A 92 2.03 -16.26 8.94
C ARG A 92 3.15 -16.69 9.90
N GLY A 93 3.20 -16.06 11.06
CA GLY A 93 4.03 -16.45 12.20
C GLY A 93 3.57 -17.75 12.85
N VAL A 94 4.45 -18.35 13.65
CA VAL A 94 4.21 -19.62 14.36
C VAL A 94 2.98 -19.54 15.30
N ASN A 95 2.69 -18.34 15.82
CA ASN A 95 1.55 -18.09 16.70
C ASN A 95 0.26 -17.66 15.95
N GLY A 96 0.24 -17.73 14.62
CA GLY A 96 -0.90 -17.30 13.79
C GLY A 96 -0.92 -15.82 13.44
N GLU A 97 0.06 -15.06 13.91
CA GLU A 97 0.27 -13.64 13.66
C GLU A 97 0.60 -13.40 12.17
N ALA A 98 0.26 -12.25 11.63
CA ALA A 98 0.63 -11.88 10.26
C ALA A 98 1.76 -10.84 10.27
N PHE A 99 2.69 -11.01 9.34
CA PHE A 99 3.83 -10.11 9.16
C PHE A 99 3.98 -9.80 7.68
N TYR A 100 4.37 -8.59 7.33
CA TYR A 100 4.70 -8.30 5.94
C TYR A 100 5.82 -9.21 5.44
N ASP A 101 5.67 -9.69 4.21
CA ASP A 101 6.72 -10.45 3.56
C ASP A 101 7.92 -9.55 3.20
N GLY A 102 9.06 -10.17 2.91
CA GLY A 102 10.29 -9.43 2.62
C GLY A 102 10.17 -8.54 1.38
N ASN A 103 9.35 -8.94 0.41
CA ASN A 103 9.19 -8.24 -0.86
C ASN A 103 8.35 -6.98 -0.71
N THR A 104 7.28 -7.02 0.08
CA THR A 104 6.48 -5.85 0.44
C THR A 104 7.31 -4.83 1.21
N ILE A 105 8.11 -5.28 2.18
CA ILE A 105 9.02 -4.40 2.94
C ILE A 105 10.03 -3.75 1.99
N LEU A 106 10.62 -4.52 1.08
CA LEU A 106 11.62 -4.01 0.13
C LEU A 106 11.02 -3.02 -0.88
N GLN A 107 9.86 -3.34 -1.46
CA GLN A 107 9.10 -2.43 -2.34
C GLN A 107 8.84 -1.09 -1.63
N THR A 108 8.36 -1.16 -0.40
CA THR A 108 8.03 0.02 0.42
C THR A 108 9.26 0.88 0.68
N ARG A 109 10.38 0.28 1.10
CA ARG A 109 11.65 1.00 1.31
C ARG A 109 12.14 1.71 0.05
N LEU A 110 12.01 1.05 -1.10
CA LEU A 110 12.45 1.61 -2.37
C LEU A 110 11.57 2.79 -2.79
N HIS A 111 10.25 2.68 -2.63
CA HIS A 111 9.36 3.82 -2.82
C HIS A 111 9.76 5.00 -1.94
N GLY A 112 10.12 4.79 -0.66
CA GLY A 112 10.52 5.87 0.24
C GLY A 112 11.81 6.58 -0.19
N LYS A 113 12.75 5.86 -0.81
CA LYS A 113 13.97 6.45 -1.38
C LYS A 113 13.71 7.24 -2.66
N ILE A 114 12.81 6.75 -3.51
CA ILE A 114 12.57 7.27 -4.86
C ILE A 114 11.57 8.44 -4.84
N LEU A 115 10.60 8.37 -3.93
CA LEU A 115 9.48 9.29 -3.78
C LEU A 115 9.48 9.93 -2.37
N PRO A 116 10.55 10.62 -1.94
CA PRO A 116 10.69 11.10 -0.56
C PRO A 116 9.67 12.19 -0.17
N GLU A 117 9.11 12.90 -1.16
CA GLU A 117 8.15 13.98 -0.93
C GLU A 117 6.69 13.51 -0.93
N GLU A 118 6.44 12.26 -1.31
CA GLU A 118 5.09 11.71 -1.42
C GLU A 118 4.59 11.18 -0.08
N ILE A 119 3.26 11.11 0.06
CA ILE A 119 2.61 10.30 1.10
C ILE A 119 2.18 8.98 0.44
N ILE A 120 2.67 7.88 0.98
CA ILE A 120 2.27 6.54 0.55
C ILE A 120 1.58 5.83 1.70
N ILE A 121 0.35 5.39 1.47
CA ILE A 121 -0.45 4.66 2.45
C ILE A 121 -0.58 3.20 2.00
N ARG A 122 -0.10 2.29 2.83
CA ARG A 122 -0.34 0.85 2.68
C ARG A 122 -1.57 0.47 3.46
N VAL A 123 -2.53 -0.17 2.80
CA VAL A 123 -3.81 -0.59 3.37
C VAL A 123 -3.86 -2.11 3.44
N PRO A 124 -3.65 -2.70 4.61
CA PRO A 124 -3.76 -4.15 4.76
C PRO A 124 -5.16 -4.68 4.45
N TYR A 125 -5.24 -5.85 3.80
CA TYR A 125 -6.53 -6.46 3.42
C TYR A 125 -7.47 -6.67 4.60
N PHE A 126 -6.96 -6.95 5.80
CA PHE A 126 -7.77 -7.14 7.00
C PHE A 126 -8.39 -5.83 7.50
N VAL A 127 -7.70 -4.69 7.35
CA VAL A 127 -8.27 -3.37 7.69
C VAL A 127 -9.48 -3.09 6.80
N HIS A 128 -9.29 -3.17 5.48
CA HIS A 128 -10.38 -2.94 4.55
C HIS A 128 -11.48 -4.02 4.65
N GLY A 129 -11.11 -5.29 4.85
CA GLY A 129 -12.03 -6.41 5.01
C GLY A 129 -12.92 -6.29 6.26
N ASN A 130 -12.32 -5.92 7.41
CA ASN A 130 -13.03 -5.83 8.69
C ASN A 130 -13.80 -4.52 8.85
N GLN A 131 -13.35 -3.44 8.20
CA GLN A 131 -13.88 -2.09 8.41
C GLN A 131 -14.62 -1.54 7.19
N LYS A 132 -14.92 -2.35 6.17
CA LYS A 132 -15.54 -1.92 4.90
C LYS A 132 -16.75 -0.99 5.07
N GLU A 133 -17.60 -1.28 6.06
CA GLU A 133 -18.84 -0.53 6.32
C GLU A 133 -18.71 0.50 7.46
N ASN A 134 -17.55 0.55 8.12
CA ASN A 134 -17.29 1.44 9.25
C ASN A 134 -16.95 2.85 8.77
N LYS A 135 -17.98 3.65 8.49
CA LYS A 135 -17.83 5.05 8.05
C LYS A 135 -16.94 5.88 8.97
N GLN A 136 -17.06 5.71 10.29
CA GLN A 136 -16.28 6.49 11.25
C GLN A 136 -14.78 6.18 11.15
N MET A 137 -14.41 4.92 10.93
CA MET A 137 -13.02 4.54 10.68
C MET A 137 -12.48 5.26 9.44
N TRP A 138 -13.20 5.21 8.32
CA TRP A 138 -12.75 5.85 7.08
C TRP A 138 -12.67 7.38 7.17
N TYR A 139 -13.59 8.04 7.89
CA TYR A 139 -13.47 9.48 8.16
C TYR A 139 -12.21 9.81 8.98
N ARG A 140 -11.93 9.05 10.05
CA ARG A 140 -10.69 9.22 10.83
C ARG A 140 -9.44 8.97 9.98
N ALA A 141 -9.48 7.96 9.11
CA ALA A 141 -8.40 7.70 8.16
C ALA A 141 -8.16 8.89 7.22
N SER A 142 -9.23 9.47 6.67
CA SER A 142 -9.12 10.66 5.83
C SER A 142 -8.51 11.85 6.59
N GLU A 143 -8.94 12.11 7.82
CA GLU A 143 -8.38 13.18 8.67
C GLU A 143 -6.89 12.93 8.96
N ALA A 144 -6.53 11.71 9.35
CA ALA A 144 -5.14 11.35 9.64
C ALA A 144 -4.24 11.45 8.40
N ILE A 145 -4.75 11.10 7.21
CA ILE A 145 -4.03 11.24 5.93
C ILE A 145 -3.85 12.72 5.55
N GLU A 146 -4.85 13.57 5.79
CA GLU A 146 -4.76 15.01 5.52
C GLU A 146 -3.67 15.69 6.38
N GLU A 147 -3.50 15.23 7.63
CA GLU A 147 -2.50 15.75 8.57
C GLU A 147 -1.11 15.11 8.43
N ALA A 148 -0.97 14.01 7.69
CA ALA A 148 0.28 13.27 7.58
C ALA A 148 1.39 14.09 6.92
N ALA A 149 2.62 13.96 7.42
CA ALA A 149 3.81 14.44 6.74
C ALA A 149 4.16 13.53 5.53
N SER A 150 5.08 13.96 4.67
CA SER A 150 5.62 13.08 3.62
C SER A 150 6.30 11.86 4.26
N GLY A 151 6.11 10.69 3.65
CA GLY A 151 6.54 9.42 4.22
C GLY A 151 5.63 8.25 3.83
N ILE A 152 5.92 7.09 4.40
CA ILE A 152 5.16 5.86 4.14
C ILE A 152 4.54 5.37 5.44
N TYR A 153 3.25 5.04 5.38
CA TYR A 153 2.44 4.68 6.53
C TYR A 153 1.63 3.41 6.27
N GLN A 154 1.39 2.64 7.32
CA GLN A 154 0.37 1.60 7.37
C GLN A 154 -0.93 2.21 7.95
N LEU A 155 -2.07 1.94 7.32
CA LEU A 155 -3.38 2.23 7.89
C LEU A 155 -3.73 1.18 8.96
N GLU A 156 -4.21 1.64 10.12
CA GLU A 156 -4.68 0.79 11.21
C GLU A 156 -6.21 0.63 11.21
N GLU A 157 -6.73 -0.43 11.84
CA GLU A 157 -8.19 -0.65 11.96
C GLU A 157 -8.94 0.46 12.72
N THR A 158 -8.22 1.30 13.47
CA THR A 158 -8.79 2.44 14.19
C THR A 158 -9.01 3.66 13.28
N GLY A 159 -8.46 3.65 12.07
CA GLY A 159 -8.34 4.79 11.17
C GLY A 159 -7.08 5.63 11.41
N GLY A 160 -6.20 5.23 12.33
CA GLY A 160 -4.92 5.88 12.54
C GLY A 160 -3.86 5.47 11.51
N LEU A 161 -2.78 6.25 11.43
CA LEU A 161 -1.62 5.94 10.61
C LEU A 161 -0.40 5.64 11.48
N THR A 162 0.24 4.50 11.24
CA THR A 162 1.53 4.15 11.84
C THR A 162 2.61 4.31 10.77
N PRO A 163 3.74 5.01 11.03
CA PRO A 163 4.87 5.02 10.11
C PRO A 163 5.27 3.58 9.77
N PHE A 164 5.40 3.29 8.48
CA PHE A 164 5.81 1.97 8.03
C PHE A 164 7.26 1.75 8.45
N CYS A 165 7.48 0.82 9.39
CA CYS A 165 8.83 0.52 9.85
C CYS A 165 9.40 -0.73 9.18
N ASP A 166 10.71 -0.71 9.06
CA ASP A 166 11.57 -1.78 8.52
C ASP A 166 11.61 -3.06 9.34
N VAL A 167 11.08 -2.99 10.55
CA VAL A 167 10.97 -4.10 11.47
C VAL A 167 9.57 -4.64 11.30
N ILE A 168 9.45 -5.97 11.23
CA ILE A 168 8.21 -6.68 11.46
C ILE A 168 7.55 -6.05 12.71
N GLN A 169 6.64 -5.10 12.50
CA GLN A 169 5.97 -4.44 13.59
C GLN A 169 5.06 -5.48 14.22
N LYS A 170 4.83 -5.29 15.52
CA LYS A 170 4.09 -6.15 16.45
C LYS A 170 3.09 -7.09 15.78
N PRO A 171 2.92 -8.31 16.31
CA PRO A 171 1.84 -9.20 15.95
C PRO A 171 0.57 -8.44 15.59
N LEU A 172 0.15 -8.50 14.34
CA LEU A 172 -1.17 -8.04 13.99
C LEU A 172 -2.12 -9.00 14.71
N ASN A 173 -2.71 -8.56 15.83
CA ASN A 173 -3.53 -9.39 16.70
C ASN A 173 -4.84 -9.76 16.00
N TYR A 174 -4.80 -10.77 15.13
CA TYR A 174 -6.01 -11.34 14.57
C TYR A 174 -5.87 -12.83 14.26
N SER A 175 -6.99 -13.53 14.42
CA SER A 175 -7.14 -14.93 14.07
C SER A 175 -7.55 -15.03 12.60
N LEU A 176 -6.64 -15.50 11.75
CA LEU A 176 -6.98 -15.98 10.42
C LEU A 176 -7.85 -17.24 10.56
N ARG A 177 -9.15 -17.13 10.27
CA ARG A 177 -10.05 -18.30 10.14
C ARG A 177 -9.77 -19.06 8.85
#